data_AF-A0A846TGG8-F1
#
_entry.id   AF-A0A846TGG8-F1
#
_cell.length_a   1.000
_cell.length_b   1.000
_cell.length_c   1.000
_cell.angle_alpha   90.00
_cell.angle_beta   90.00
_cell.angle_gamma   90.00
#
_symmetry.space_group_name_H-M   'P 1'
#
loop_
_entity.id
_entity.type
_entity.pdbx_description
1 polymer ?
#
loop_
_entity_poly.entity_id
_entity_poly.type
_entity_poly.pdbx_seq_one_letter_code
_entity_poly.pdbx_strand_id
1 'polypeptide(L)'
;MKQTLFFIAFISLPLLLGLVKEKQDACLPCKECYDIAWDDGYELGLATGEIRERYSIVRTLLKMGKTDKEIVQMATTSYVELKDIKNQLKEYNGFFEFEVTRFELIRTLLIEGKSDDEIVQKAHTSFYELEQVKKRLKQYNGKFKWEVRGQ
;
A
#
# COMPACT_ATOMS: atom_id res chain seq x y z
N MET A 1 -34.76 24.86 -29.17
CA MET A 1 -34.81 24.55 -27.72
C MET A 1 -34.11 23.26 -27.28
N LYS A 2 -33.55 22.41 -28.18
CA LYS A 2 -32.82 21.19 -27.76
C LYS A 2 -31.29 21.36 -27.59
N GLN A 3 -30.69 22.39 -28.21
CA GLN A 3 -29.23 22.61 -28.12
C GLN A 3 -28.81 23.39 -26.86
N THR A 4 -29.65 24.30 -26.34
CA THR A 4 -29.34 25.09 -25.13
C THR A 4 -29.32 24.26 -23.85
N LEU A 5 -30.12 23.19 -23.78
CA LEU A 5 -30.13 22.25 -22.65
C LEU A 5 -28.84 21.41 -22.57
N PHE A 6 -28.21 21.10 -23.71
CA PHE A 6 -26.98 20.32 -23.76
C PHE A 6 -25.78 21.09 -23.20
N PHE A 7 -25.70 22.40 -23.45
CA PHE A 7 -24.63 23.26 -22.94
C PHE A 7 -24.72 23.49 -21.42
N ILE A 8 -25.92 23.62 -20.87
CA ILE A 8 -26.11 23.77 -19.41
C ILE A 8 -25.74 22.48 -18.67
N ALA A 9 -26.01 21.31 -19.26
CA ALA A 9 -25.59 20.02 -18.71
C ALA A 9 -24.06 19.81 -18.78
N PHE A 10 -23.39 20.30 -19.82
CA PHE A 10 -21.94 20.15 -19.99
C PHE A 10 -21.11 21.05 -19.07
N ILE A 11 -21.62 22.24 -18.69
CA ILE A 11 -20.90 23.18 -17.81
C ILE A 11 -21.14 22.86 -16.32
N SER A 12 -22.27 22.24 -15.98
CA SER A 12 -22.60 21.88 -14.59
C SER A 12 -21.88 20.62 -14.09
N LEU A 13 -21.52 19.69 -14.99
CA LEU A 13 -20.84 18.44 -14.63
C LEU A 13 -19.42 18.63 -14.06
N PRO A 14 -18.52 19.46 -14.65
CA PRO A 14 -17.21 19.73 -14.06
C PRO A 14 -17.30 20.55 -12.76
N LEU A 15 -18.30 21.43 -12.62
CA LEU A 15 -18.54 22.21 -11.41
C LEU A 15 -18.95 21.35 -10.22
N LEU A 16 -19.77 20.32 -10.46
CA LEU A 16 -20.13 19.33 -9.45
C LEU A 16 -18.93 18.43 -9.07
N LEU A 17 -18.12 18.00 -10.04
CA LEU A 17 -16.91 17.23 -9.77
C LEU A 17 -15.85 18.05 -9.02
N GLY A 18 -15.72 19.34 -9.32
CA GLY A 18 -14.84 20.26 -8.60
C GLY A 18 -15.27 20.49 -7.15
N LEU A 19 -16.56 20.71 -6.91
CA LEU A 19 -17.14 20.87 -5.56
C LEU A 19 -17.08 19.60 -4.71
N VAL A 20 -17.21 18.42 -5.32
CA VAL A 20 -17.04 17.13 -4.61
C VAL A 20 -15.60 16.94 -4.16
N LYS A 21 -14.62 17.38 -4.97
CA LYS A 21 -13.20 17.32 -4.62
C LYS A 21 -12.87 18.26 -3.45
N GLU A 22 -13.39 19.49 -3.52
CA GLU A 22 -13.19 20.52 -2.49
C GLU A 22 -13.80 20.13 -1.13
N LYS A 23 -14.95 19.43 -1.13
CA LYS A 23 -15.56 18.92 0.11
C LYS A 23 -14.97 17.62 0.64
N GLN A 24 -14.31 16.81 -0.19
CA GLN A 24 -13.51 15.69 0.31
C GLN A 24 -12.29 16.18 1.10
N ASP A 25 -11.70 17.29 0.68
CA ASP A 25 -10.55 17.89 1.35
C ASP A 25 -10.94 18.67 2.63
N ALA A 26 -12.22 19.06 2.77
CA ALA A 26 -12.73 19.80 3.94
C ALA A 26 -12.95 18.96 5.22
N CYS A 27 -12.84 17.62 5.14
CA CYS A 27 -13.01 16.72 6.28
C CYS A 27 -11.69 16.17 6.85
N LEU A 28 -10.54 16.72 6.45
CA LEU A 28 -9.26 16.32 7.05
C LEU A 28 -9.01 17.20 8.29
N PRO A 29 -8.97 16.63 9.51
CA PRO A 29 -8.35 17.34 10.63
C PRO A 29 -6.93 17.73 10.20
N CYS A 30 -6.46 18.91 10.62
CA CYS A 30 -5.19 19.54 10.24
C CYS A 30 -4.18 18.55 9.66
N LYS A 31 -3.78 18.72 8.39
CA LYS A 31 -2.89 17.80 7.67
C LYS A 31 -1.66 17.41 8.51
N GLU A 32 -1.03 18.37 9.18
CA GLU A 32 0.12 18.12 10.07
C GLU A 32 -0.25 17.28 11.31
N CYS A 33 -1.42 17.51 11.91
CA CYS A 33 -1.91 16.68 13.03
C CYS A 33 -2.33 15.29 12.58
N TYR A 34 -2.86 15.16 11.36
CA TYR A 34 -3.17 13.88 10.74
C TYR A 34 -1.90 13.10 10.44
N ASP A 35 -0.90 13.74 9.82
CA ASP A 35 0.38 13.12 9.49
C ASP A 35 1.11 12.63 10.75
N ILE A 36 1.14 13.42 11.85
CA ILE A 36 1.74 12.99 13.12
C ILE A 36 0.95 11.83 13.78
N ALA A 37 -0.38 11.92 13.87
CA ALA A 37 -1.19 10.86 14.46
C ALA A 37 -1.20 9.59 13.60
N TRP A 38 -1.03 9.75 12.29
CA TRP A 38 -0.85 8.68 11.32
C TRP A 38 0.49 8.01 11.51
N ASP A 39 1.58 8.77 11.60
CA ASP A 39 2.94 8.24 11.76
C ASP A 39 3.08 7.46 13.09
N ASP A 40 2.63 8.04 14.21
CA ASP A 40 2.66 7.38 15.52
C ASP A 40 1.79 6.11 15.54
N GLY A 41 0.60 6.16 14.95
CA GLY A 41 -0.32 5.02 14.85
C GLY A 41 0.18 3.94 13.88
N TYR A 42 0.87 4.35 12.81
CA TYR A 42 1.41 3.47 11.78
C TYR A 42 2.62 2.70 12.29
N GLU A 43 3.57 3.35 12.96
CA GLU A 43 4.73 2.67 13.55
C GLU A 43 4.31 1.65 14.62
N LEU A 44 3.43 2.05 15.53
CA LEU A 44 2.89 1.14 16.54
C LEU A 44 2.12 -0.01 15.88
N GLY A 45 1.27 0.28 14.90
CA GLY A 45 0.50 -0.72 14.16
C GLY A 45 1.37 -1.67 13.33
N LEU A 46 2.53 -1.22 12.85
CA LEU A 46 3.53 -2.08 12.21
C LEU A 46 4.24 -2.98 13.22
N ALA A 47 4.55 -2.46 14.41
CA ALA A 47 5.20 -3.21 15.48
C ALA A 47 4.27 -4.29 16.05
N THR A 48 2.97 -4.02 16.19
CA THR A 48 1.97 -5.00 16.64
C THR A 48 1.52 -5.96 15.54
N GLY A 49 1.78 -5.63 14.27
CA GLY A 49 1.40 -6.43 13.11
C GLY A 49 0.01 -6.11 12.53
N GLU A 50 -0.78 -5.27 13.20
CA GLU A 50 -2.12 -4.86 12.78
C GLU A 50 -2.11 -4.23 11.37
N ILE A 51 -1.15 -3.34 11.10
CA ILE A 51 -0.99 -2.70 9.79
C ILE A 51 -0.69 -3.74 8.72
N ARG A 52 0.21 -4.69 9.01
CA ARG A 52 0.62 -5.73 8.04
C ARG A 52 -0.58 -6.61 7.65
N GLU A 53 -1.39 -6.99 8.63
CA GLU A 53 -2.59 -7.77 8.41
C GLU A 53 -3.62 -6.99 7.59
N ARG A 54 -3.98 -5.77 8.04
CA ARG A 54 -4.96 -4.91 7.35
C ARG A 54 -4.54 -4.63 5.91
N TYR A 55 -3.27 -4.30 5.67
CA TYR A 55 -2.75 -4.03 4.33
C TYR A 55 -2.79 -5.28 3.44
N SER A 56 -2.50 -6.46 4.00
CA SER A 56 -2.62 -7.73 3.28
C SER A 56 -4.07 -8.05 2.88
N ILE A 57 -5.02 -7.79 3.77
CA ILE A 57 -6.46 -7.93 3.50
C ILE A 57 -6.89 -6.97 2.39
N VAL A 58 -6.55 -5.68 2.51
CA VAL A 58 -6.89 -4.67 1.50
C VAL A 58 -6.31 -5.03 0.13
N ARG A 59 -5.04 -5.45 0.06
CA ARG A 59 -4.41 -5.93 -1.18
C ARG A 59 -5.17 -7.10 -1.81
N THR A 60 -5.68 -8.01 -0.99
CA THR A 60 -6.48 -9.16 -1.46
C THR A 60 -7.82 -8.70 -2.01
N LEU A 61 -8.53 -7.81 -1.31
CA LEU A 61 -9.81 -7.26 -1.76
C LEU A 61 -9.66 -6.47 -3.07
N LEU A 62 -8.58 -5.69 -3.22
CA LEU A 62 -8.25 -5.00 -4.47
C LEU A 62 -8.09 -5.99 -5.63
N LYS A 63 -7.37 -7.10 -5.42
CA LYS A 63 -7.19 -8.15 -6.44
C LYS A 63 -8.50 -8.87 -6.80
N MET A 64 -9.44 -8.94 -5.86
CA MET A 64 -10.78 -9.47 -6.09
C MET A 64 -11.70 -8.48 -6.82
N GLY A 65 -11.22 -7.27 -7.14
CA GLY A 65 -12.01 -6.24 -7.83
C GLY A 65 -13.06 -5.58 -6.94
N LYS A 66 -12.89 -5.61 -5.62
CA LYS A 66 -13.77 -4.91 -4.69
C LYS A 66 -13.70 -3.40 -4.86
N THR A 67 -14.84 -2.74 -4.70
CA THR A 67 -14.94 -1.27 -4.73
C THR A 67 -14.34 -0.67 -3.46
N ASP A 68 -13.93 0.60 -3.53
CA ASP A 68 -13.35 1.31 -2.38
C ASP A 68 -14.29 1.33 -1.18
N LYS A 69 -15.60 1.46 -1.43
CA LYS A 69 -16.62 1.41 -0.39
C LYS A 69 -16.69 0.04 0.29
N GLU A 70 -16.67 -1.04 -0.48
CA GLU A 70 -16.63 -2.40 0.10
C GLU A 70 -15.35 -2.62 0.90
N ILE A 71 -14.20 -2.16 0.40
CA ILE A 71 -12.91 -2.32 1.07
C ILE A 71 -12.89 -1.58 2.42
N VAL A 72 -13.29 -0.32 2.44
CA VAL A 72 -13.40 0.49 3.67
C VAL A 72 -14.29 -0.19 4.71
N GLN A 73 -15.39 -0.80 4.28
CA GLN A 73 -16.32 -1.52 5.17
C GLN A 73 -15.78 -2.87 5.65
N MET A 74 -15.10 -3.63 4.78
CA MET A 74 -14.65 -4.99 5.07
C MET A 74 -13.33 -5.04 5.85
N ALA A 75 -12.42 -4.09 5.60
CA ALA A 75 -11.08 -4.08 6.18
C ALA A 75 -10.92 -3.09 7.35
N THR A 76 -12.02 -2.46 7.78
CA THR A 76 -12.03 -1.46 8.87
C THR A 76 -10.94 -0.41 8.68
N THR A 77 -10.88 0.17 7.48
CA THR A 77 -9.86 1.15 7.06
C THR A 77 -10.53 2.46 6.64
N SER A 78 -9.77 3.55 6.50
CA SER A 78 -10.29 4.83 6.00
C SER A 78 -10.06 4.99 4.49
N TYR A 79 -10.77 5.91 3.84
CA TYR A 79 -10.48 6.24 2.43
C TYR A 79 -9.08 6.83 2.24
N VAL A 80 -8.52 7.48 3.27
CA VAL A 80 -7.18 8.06 3.23
C VAL A 80 -6.13 6.96 3.29
N GLU A 81 -6.26 6.03 4.24
CA GLU A 81 -5.40 4.85 4.35
C GLU A 81 -5.51 3.97 3.09
N LEU A 82 -6.71 3.77 2.54
CA LEU A 82 -6.88 3.03 1.30
C LEU A 82 -6.17 3.71 0.11
N LYS A 83 -6.19 5.04 0.06
CA LYS A 83 -5.44 5.80 -0.96
C LYS A 83 -3.94 5.60 -0.80
N ASP A 84 -3.44 5.64 0.43
CA ASP A 84 -2.03 5.36 0.73
C ASP A 84 -1.62 3.93 0.33
N ILE A 85 -2.38 2.92 0.75
CA ILE A 85 -2.18 1.52 0.37
C ILE A 85 -2.09 1.36 -1.15
N LYS A 86 -3.00 1.98 -1.90
CA LYS A 86 -2.98 1.94 -3.37
C LYS A 86 -1.75 2.62 -3.95
N ASN A 87 -1.31 3.73 -3.37
CA ASN A 87 -0.10 4.43 -3.79
C ASN A 87 1.14 3.57 -3.56
N GLN A 88 1.30 2.99 -2.36
CA GLN A 88 2.41 2.08 -2.05
C GLN A 88 2.43 0.88 -3.01
N LEU A 89 1.29 0.23 -3.24
CA LEU A 89 1.20 -0.88 -4.18
C LEU A 89 1.56 -0.48 -5.62
N LYS A 90 1.34 0.77 -6.01
CA LYS A 90 1.77 1.28 -7.31
C LYS A 90 3.28 1.54 -7.33
N GLU A 91 3.78 2.26 -6.32
CA GLU A 91 5.18 2.68 -6.20
C GLU A 91 6.13 1.49 -6.04
N TYR A 92 5.81 0.58 -5.14
CA TYR A 92 6.59 -0.62 -4.85
C TYR A 92 6.14 -1.83 -5.68
N ASN A 93 5.56 -1.63 -6.87
CA ASN A 93 5.28 -2.69 -7.84
C ASN A 93 4.47 -3.89 -7.29
N GLY A 94 3.48 -3.61 -6.44
CA GLY A 94 2.57 -4.58 -5.84
C GLY A 94 2.97 -5.06 -4.44
N PHE A 95 4.02 -4.47 -3.87
CA PHE A 95 4.46 -4.68 -2.49
C PHE A 95 4.19 -3.44 -1.64
N PHE A 96 4.38 -3.59 -0.34
CA PHE A 96 4.44 -2.47 0.61
C PHE A 96 5.89 -2.14 0.95
N GLU A 97 6.15 -0.89 1.36
CA GLU A 97 7.50 -0.45 1.74
C GLU A 97 8.12 -1.38 2.79
N PHE A 98 7.36 -1.72 3.84
CA PHE A 98 7.81 -2.61 4.90
C PHE A 98 8.14 -4.04 4.41
N GLU A 99 7.48 -4.51 3.34
CA GLU A 99 7.82 -5.81 2.72
C GLU A 99 9.14 -5.70 1.97
N VAL A 100 9.32 -4.62 1.19
CA VAL A 100 10.56 -4.36 0.43
C VAL A 100 11.75 -4.24 1.38
N THR A 101 11.65 -3.40 2.41
CA THR A 101 12.71 -3.23 3.42
C THR A 101 13.08 -4.55 4.10
N ARG A 102 12.08 -5.37 4.45
CA ARG A 102 12.31 -6.69 5.05
C ARG A 102 12.99 -7.65 4.07
N PHE A 103 12.57 -7.66 2.81
CA PHE A 103 13.17 -8.51 1.77
C PHE A 103 14.62 -8.11 1.48
N GLU A 104 14.93 -6.82 1.50
CA GLU A 104 16.30 -6.30 1.39
C GLU A 104 17.17 -6.73 2.57
N LEU A 105 16.65 -6.66 3.80
CA LEU A 105 17.36 -7.17 4.98
C LEU A 105 17.66 -8.66 4.86
N ILE A 106 16.67 -9.47 4.45
CA ILE A 106 16.85 -10.90 4.21
C ILE A 106 17.94 -11.15 3.16
N ARG A 107 17.93 -10.41 2.04
CA ARG A 107 18.95 -10.51 1.00
C ARG A 107 20.35 -10.23 1.56
N THR A 108 20.51 -9.17 2.34
CA THR A 108 21.79 -8.82 2.97
C THR A 108 22.28 -9.92 3.89
N LEU A 109 21.43 -10.45 4.77
CA LEU A 109 21.81 -11.52 5.69
C LEU A 109 22.16 -12.83 4.97
N LEU A 110 21.49 -13.13 3.85
CA LEU A 110 21.85 -14.26 2.98
C LEU A 110 23.24 -14.07 2.35
N ILE A 111 23.56 -12.86 1.89
CA ILE A 111 24.89 -12.52 1.32
C ILE A 111 25.98 -12.64 2.40
N GLU A 112 25.68 -12.25 3.63
CA GLU A 112 26.56 -12.41 4.80
C GLU A 112 26.74 -13.88 5.23
N GLY A 113 26.02 -14.83 4.63
CA GLY A 113 26.10 -16.25 4.96
C GLY A 113 25.46 -16.60 6.30
N LYS A 114 24.49 -15.82 6.77
CA LYS A 114 23.74 -16.13 8.00
C LYS A 114 22.89 -17.37 7.84
N SER A 115 22.69 -18.10 8.94
CA SER A 115 21.79 -19.25 8.96
C SER A 115 20.33 -18.82 8.83
N ASP A 116 19.48 -19.74 8.37
CA ASP A 116 18.05 -19.48 8.22
C ASP A 116 17.38 -19.07 9.56
N ASP A 117 17.79 -19.70 10.66
CA ASP A 117 17.32 -19.36 12.01
C ASP A 117 17.68 -17.92 12.39
N GLU A 118 18.93 -17.51 12.15
CA GLU A 118 19.38 -16.13 12.39
C GLU A 118 18.61 -15.14 11.53
N ILE A 119 18.33 -15.47 10.27
CA ILE A 119 17.59 -14.60 9.35
C ILE A 119 16.15 -14.43 9.82
N VAL A 120 15.48 -15.53 10.15
CA VAL A 120 14.10 -15.53 10.66
C VAL A 120 13.97 -14.64 11.89
N GLN A 121 14.92 -14.76 12.83
CA GLN A 121 14.95 -13.95 14.04
C GLN A 121 15.22 -12.47 13.75
N LYS A 122 16.29 -12.15 13.00
CA LYS A 122 16.72 -10.76 12.76
C LYS A 122 15.79 -9.98 11.85
N ALA A 123 15.19 -10.64 10.86
CA ALA A 123 14.27 -9.99 9.93
C ALA A 123 12.81 -10.03 10.41
N HIS A 124 12.55 -10.59 11.60
CA HIS A 124 11.20 -10.78 12.15
C HIS A 124 10.23 -11.35 11.10
N THR A 125 10.65 -12.45 10.45
CA THR A 125 9.92 -13.10 9.36
C THR A 125 9.62 -14.56 9.71
N SER A 126 8.98 -15.29 8.81
CA SER A 126 8.76 -16.73 8.93
C SER A 126 9.69 -17.51 7.99
N PHE A 127 9.95 -18.79 8.28
CA PHE A 127 10.65 -19.68 7.34
C PHE A 127 9.95 -19.73 5.97
N TYR A 128 8.62 -19.69 5.96
CA TYR A 128 7.86 -19.66 4.73
C TYR A 128 8.18 -18.41 3.90
N GLU A 129 8.14 -17.22 4.51
CA GLU A 129 8.51 -15.98 3.82
C GLU A 129 9.97 -15.99 3.36
N LEU A 130 10.91 -16.46 4.20
CA LEU A 130 12.31 -16.61 3.84
C LEU A 130 12.48 -17.46 2.57
N GLU A 131 11.81 -18.61 2.49
CA GLU A 131 11.85 -19.48 1.31
C GLU A 131 11.24 -18.79 0.07
N GLN A 132 10.18 -18.00 0.23
CA GLN A 132 9.64 -17.20 -0.88
C GLN A 132 10.65 -16.16 -1.37
N VAL A 133 11.39 -15.50 -0.47
CA VAL A 133 12.43 -14.52 -0.82
C VAL A 133 13.58 -15.21 -1.55
N LYS A 134 14.11 -16.31 -1.04
CA LYS A 134 15.16 -17.11 -1.71
C LYS A 134 14.73 -17.53 -3.12
N LYS A 135 13.50 -18.02 -3.27
CA LYS A 135 12.95 -18.40 -4.59
C LYS A 135 12.89 -17.23 -5.56
N ARG A 136 12.48 -16.04 -5.10
CA ARG A 136 12.44 -14.82 -5.91
C ARG A 136 13.83 -14.38 -6.33
N LEU A 137 14.78 -14.31 -5.39
CA LEU A 137 16.17 -13.96 -5.69
C LEU A 137 16.78 -14.93 -6.71
N LYS A 138 16.54 -16.24 -6.57
CA LYS A 138 17.00 -17.23 -7.54
C LYS A 138 16.39 -17.00 -8.94
N GLN A 139 15.12 -16.62 -9.01
CA GLN A 139 14.43 -16.37 -10.28
C GLN A 139 15.01 -15.16 -11.05
N TYR A 140 15.51 -14.14 -10.34
CA TYR A 140 16.01 -12.91 -10.94
C TYR A 140 17.52 -12.70 -10.66
N ASN A 141 18.28 -13.80 -10.58
CA ASN A 141 19.74 -13.80 -10.46
C ASN A 141 20.28 -12.90 -9.33
N GLY A 142 19.70 -13.01 -8.13
CA GLY A 142 20.07 -12.23 -6.95
C GLY A 142 19.41 -10.86 -6.85
N LYS A 143 18.60 -10.47 -7.85
CA LYS A 143 17.80 -9.24 -7.83
C LYS A 143 16.35 -9.53 -7.49
N PHE A 144 15.59 -8.50 -7.19
CA PHE A 144 14.15 -8.54 -7.09
C PHE A 144 13.50 -8.04 -8.37
N LYS A 145 12.25 -8.48 -8.62
CA LYS A 145 11.51 -8.15 -9.84
C LYS A 145 11.38 -6.64 -10.09
N TRP A 146 11.26 -5.83 -9.03
CA TRP A 146 11.17 -4.38 -9.14
C TRP A 146 12.49 -3.72 -9.57
N GLU A 147 13.65 -4.32 -9.26
CA GLU A 147 14.97 -3.85 -9.70
C GLU A 147 15.25 -4.13 -11.18
N VAL A 148 14.51 -5.08 -11.79
CA VAL A 148 14.69 -5.48 -13.20
C VAL A 148 13.80 -4.68 -14.15
N ARG A 149 12.69 -4.10 -13.66
CA ARG A 149 11.73 -3.34 -14.49
C ARG A 149 12.11 -1.89 -14.76
N GLY A 150 13.24 -1.43 -14.22
CA GLY A 150 13.78 -0.07 -14.41
C GLY A 150 14.97 0.03 -15.37
N GLN A 151 15.25 -1.01 -16.16
CA GLN A 151 16.30 -1.03 -17.20
C GLN A 151 15.70 -1.18 -18.59
#